data_AF-A0A7W6DYR9-F1
#
_entry.id   AF-A0A7W6DYR9-F1
#
_cell.length_a   1.000
_cell.length_b   1.000
_cell.length_c   1.000
_cell.angle_alpha   90.00
_cell.angle_beta   90.00
_cell.angle_gamma   90.00
#
_symmetry.space_group_name_H-M   'P 1'
#
loop_
_entity.id
_entity.type
_entity.pdbx_description
1 polymer ?
#
loop_
_entity_poly.entity_id
_entity_poly.type
_entity_poly.pdbx_seq_one_letter_code
_entity_poly.pdbx_strand_id
1 'polypeptide(L)'
;MTSHPLLAAIRFDAGDIDAFLSEIAKRLDASGLRIRGALQSRGAATGECHCADMDLTTLGSGKTFRISQPLGAGSRGCRLHPGALADCAAYIDDELRAGADLLILNRFGRGESEGRGFRDLVASAITLGVPVLTAVRPIYAEGWRMFGGDTACDLPMERRAVIDWALQSQEARNAA
;
A
#
# COMPACT_ATOMS: atom_id res chain seq x y z
N MET A 1 15.57 0.06 -24.73
CA MET A 1 14.54 -0.65 -23.95
C MET A 1 14.08 0.32 -22.88
N THR A 2 12.88 0.87 -23.00
CA THR A 2 12.32 1.76 -21.97
C THR A 2 11.86 0.89 -20.81
N SER A 3 12.51 1.03 -19.65
CA SER A 3 12.10 0.36 -18.42
C SER A 3 10.72 0.87 -18.01
N HIS A 4 9.74 -0.02 -17.86
CA HIS A 4 8.41 0.33 -17.35
C HIS A 4 8.51 0.66 -15.86
N PRO A 5 7.86 1.73 -15.35
CA PRO A 5 7.96 2.12 -13.95
C PRO A 5 7.43 1.01 -13.04
N LEU A 6 8.24 0.60 -12.06
CA LEU A 6 7.86 -0.36 -11.02
C LEU A 6 7.14 0.28 -9.84
N LEU A 7 7.02 1.61 -9.79
CA LEU A 7 6.43 2.33 -8.67
C LEU A 7 5.34 3.26 -9.17
N ALA A 8 4.12 3.11 -8.65
CA ALA A 8 3.00 3.96 -9.02
C ALA A 8 2.18 4.41 -7.82
N ALA A 9 1.68 5.65 -7.89
CA ALA A 9 0.74 6.18 -6.92
C ALA A 9 -0.54 6.66 -7.59
N ILE A 10 -1.67 6.22 -7.04
CA ILE A 10 -2.98 6.78 -7.36
C ILE A 10 -3.08 8.16 -6.70
N ARG A 11 -3.28 9.19 -7.52
CA ARG A 11 -3.58 10.54 -7.06
C ARG A 11 -5.07 10.64 -6.73
N PHE A 12 -5.37 11.02 -5.48
CA PHE A 12 -6.75 11.19 -5.05
C PHE A 12 -6.90 12.35 -4.06
N ASP A 13 -7.91 13.17 -4.27
CA ASP A 13 -8.32 14.27 -3.39
C ASP A 13 -9.58 13.90 -2.58
N ALA A 14 -10.49 13.14 -3.19
CA ALA A 14 -11.73 12.62 -2.65
C ALA A 14 -11.96 11.15 -3.08
N GLY A 15 -12.99 10.53 -2.49
CA GLY A 15 -13.37 9.14 -2.78
C GLY A 15 -12.85 8.11 -1.75
N ASP A 16 -13.43 6.91 -1.80
CA ASP A 16 -13.05 5.80 -0.94
C ASP A 16 -11.89 5.01 -1.58
N ILE A 17 -10.66 5.46 -1.29
CA ILE A 17 -9.44 4.85 -1.83
C ILE A 17 -9.24 3.41 -1.33
N ASP A 18 -9.69 3.11 -0.11
CA ASP A 18 -9.53 1.78 0.50
C ASP A 18 -10.44 0.78 -0.23
N ALA A 19 -11.70 1.16 -0.51
CA ALA A 19 -12.62 0.37 -1.32
C ALA A 19 -12.14 0.21 -2.77
N PHE A 20 -11.59 1.27 -3.36
CA PHE A 20 -11.04 1.23 -4.72
C PHE A 20 -9.87 0.27 -4.83
N LEU A 21 -8.85 0.39 -3.96
CA LEU A 21 -7.71 -0.52 -3.94
C LEU A 21 -8.12 -1.97 -3.65
N SER A 22 -9.12 -2.17 -2.79
CA SER A 22 -9.68 -3.50 -2.52
C SER A 22 -10.34 -4.12 -3.76
N GLU A 23 -11.05 -3.32 -4.57
CA GLU A 23 -11.61 -3.79 -5.84
C GLU A 23 -10.51 -4.15 -6.85
N ILE A 24 -9.49 -3.30 -6.98
CA ILE A 24 -8.34 -3.55 -7.85
C ILE A 24 -7.63 -4.84 -7.46
N ALA A 25 -7.31 -5.02 -6.18
CA ALA A 25 -6.66 -6.21 -5.67
C ALA A 25 -7.46 -7.48 -6.01
N LYS A 26 -8.77 -7.47 -5.76
CA LYS A 26 -9.67 -8.61 -6.08
C LYS A 26 -9.69 -8.94 -7.57
N ARG A 27 -9.71 -7.93 -8.44
CA ARG A 27 -9.73 -8.13 -9.89
C ARG A 27 -8.43 -8.73 -10.40
N LEU A 28 -7.29 -8.23 -9.95
CA LEU A 28 -5.98 -8.71 -10.35
C LEU A 28 -5.72 -10.13 -9.81
N ASP A 29 -6.12 -10.40 -8.57
CA ASP A 29 -6.08 -11.74 -7.98
C ASP A 29 -6.96 -12.73 -8.78
N ALA A 30 -8.17 -12.33 -9.17
CA ALA A 30 -9.05 -13.14 -10.02
C ALA A 30 -8.48 -13.39 -11.44
N SER A 31 -7.53 -12.58 -11.91
CA SER A 31 -6.77 -12.83 -13.14
C SER A 31 -5.52 -13.69 -12.94
N GLY A 32 -5.30 -14.20 -11.73
CA GLY A 32 -4.23 -15.15 -11.40
C GLY A 32 -2.94 -14.50 -10.89
N LEU A 33 -2.91 -13.17 -10.68
CA LEU A 33 -1.74 -12.50 -10.13
C LEU A 33 -1.67 -12.70 -8.61
N ARG A 34 -0.48 -13.00 -8.09
CA ARG A 34 -0.21 -13.10 -6.66
C ARG A 34 -0.05 -11.71 -6.06
N ILE A 35 -1.15 -11.17 -5.54
CA ILE A 35 -1.15 -9.86 -4.89
C ILE A 35 -0.71 -9.99 -3.43
N ARG A 36 0.22 -9.13 -3.00
CA ARG A 36 0.65 -8.97 -1.60
C ARG A 36 0.55 -7.52 -1.16
N GLY A 37 0.64 -7.29 0.14
CA GLY A 37 0.56 -5.95 0.72
C GLY A 37 -0.53 -5.85 1.76
N ALA A 38 -0.96 -4.63 2.07
CA ALA A 38 -1.94 -4.38 3.12
C ALA A 38 -2.82 -3.17 2.81
N LEU A 39 -4.12 -3.34 3.04
CA LEU A 39 -5.13 -2.29 2.94
C LEU A 39 -5.73 -2.04 4.32
N GLN A 40 -6.24 -0.81 4.54
CA GLN A 40 -6.97 -0.55 5.78
C GLN A 40 -8.34 -1.22 5.69
N SER A 41 -8.66 -1.99 6.71
CA SER A 41 -9.99 -2.52 6.94
C SER A 41 -10.70 -1.59 7.90
N ARG A 42 -11.94 -1.22 7.59
CA ARG A 42 -12.81 -0.61 8.61
C ARG A 42 -13.09 -1.73 9.62
N GLY A 43 -12.43 -1.69 10.78
CA GLY A 43 -12.63 -2.67 11.83
C GLY A 43 -14.13 -2.83 12.14
N ALA A 44 -14.56 -4.06 12.43
CA ALA A 44 -15.92 -4.30 12.87
C ALA A 44 -16.19 -3.40 14.09
N ALA A 45 -17.25 -2.59 14.04
CA ALA A 45 -17.67 -1.74 15.15
C ALA A 45 -18.22 -2.62 16.29
N THR A 46 -17.34 -3.29 17.03
CA THR A 46 -17.72 -4.07 18.21
C THR A 46 -17.40 -3.26 19.46
N GLY A 47 -18.37 -2.48 19.94
CA GLY A 47 -18.36 -1.92 21.30
C GLY A 47 -18.36 -0.39 21.41
N GLU A 48 -18.94 0.10 22.51
CA GLU A 48 -19.37 1.48 22.84
C GLU A 48 -18.27 2.55 22.97
N CYS A 49 -17.09 2.37 22.38
CA CYS A 49 -16.06 3.41 22.35
C CYS A 49 -15.67 3.73 20.90
N HIS A 50 -16.30 4.76 20.34
CA HIS A 50 -16.00 5.34 19.02
C HIS A 50 -14.63 6.06 18.97
N CYS A 51 -13.54 5.38 19.32
CA CYS A 51 -12.18 5.89 19.12
C CYS A 51 -11.39 5.03 18.12
N ALA A 52 -11.96 4.91 16.92
CA ALA A 52 -11.34 4.55 15.63
C ALA A 52 -10.07 3.70 15.72
N ASP A 53 -10.25 2.41 15.97
CA ASP A 53 -9.19 1.43 15.74
C ASP A 53 -8.88 1.35 14.24
N MET A 54 -7.60 1.46 13.91
CA MET A 54 -7.09 1.23 12.56
C MET A 54 -6.50 -0.17 12.46
N ASP A 55 -7.03 -0.94 11.51
CA ASP A 55 -6.59 -2.28 11.17
C ASP A 55 -6.02 -2.30 9.75
N LEU A 56 -4.94 -3.05 9.56
CA LEU A 56 -4.42 -3.42 8.25
C LEU A 56 -4.70 -4.89 8.00
N THR A 57 -5.34 -5.22 6.88
CA THR A 57 -5.52 -6.61 6.45
C THR A 57 -4.62 -6.87 5.26
N THR A 58 -3.84 -7.96 5.34
CA THR A 58 -2.93 -8.35 4.27
C THR A 58 -3.68 -8.91 3.08
N LEU A 59 -3.18 -8.61 1.89
CA LEU A 59 -3.66 -9.19 0.63
C LEU A 59 -3.00 -10.56 0.42
N GLY A 60 -3.81 -11.56 0.05
CA GLY A 60 -3.38 -12.96 -0.06
C GLY A 60 -3.69 -13.75 1.21
N SER A 61 -2.96 -13.52 2.30
CA SER A 61 -3.14 -14.27 3.56
C SER A 61 -4.35 -13.85 4.38
N GLY A 62 -4.86 -12.61 4.22
CA GLY A 62 -6.00 -12.10 4.99
C GLY A 62 -5.71 -11.86 6.47
N LYS A 63 -4.43 -11.84 6.87
CA LYS A 63 -4.00 -11.60 8.24
C LYS A 63 -4.25 -10.13 8.61
N THR A 64 -4.86 -9.89 9.77
CA THR A 64 -5.16 -8.55 10.26
C THR A 64 -4.18 -8.12 11.35
N PHE A 65 -3.65 -6.90 11.21
CA PHE A 65 -2.74 -6.25 12.14
C PHE A 65 -3.40 -4.99 12.70
N ARG A 66 -3.58 -4.96 14.03
CA ARG A 66 -4.05 -3.77 14.74
C ARG A 66 -2.92 -2.76 14.84
N ILE A 67 -2.96 -1.74 13.99
CA ILE A 67 -1.92 -0.69 13.92
C ILE A 67 -2.27 0.55 14.75
N SER A 68 -3.26 0.45 15.62
CA SER A 68 -3.67 1.53 16.53
C SER A 68 -3.46 1.12 17.99
N GLN A 69 -3.02 2.07 18.81
CA GLN A 69 -2.85 1.89 20.25
C GLN A 69 -3.82 2.78 21.04
N PRO A 70 -4.35 2.30 22.19
CA PRO A 70 -5.13 3.12 23.08
C PRO A 70 -4.21 4.16 23.75
N LEU A 71 -4.47 5.45 23.52
CA LEU A 71 -3.69 6.54 24.13
C LEU A 71 -4.38 7.17 25.37
N GLY A 72 -5.44 6.55 25.89
CA GLY A 72 -6.22 7.08 27.02
C GLY A 72 -7.07 8.30 26.66
N ALA A 73 -7.93 8.71 27.60
CA ALA A 73 -8.77 9.90 27.45
C ALA A 73 -7.89 11.17 27.51
N GLY A 74 -7.91 11.99 26.44
CA GLY A 74 -7.23 13.30 26.40
C GLY A 74 -5.93 13.36 25.57
N SER A 75 -5.47 12.25 24.99
CA SER A 75 -4.28 12.28 24.13
C SER A 75 -4.60 12.82 22.73
N ARG A 76 -3.79 13.80 22.28
CA ARG A 76 -3.78 14.33 20.90
C ARG A 76 -2.69 13.67 20.04
N GLY A 77 -1.98 12.68 20.58
CA GLY A 77 -0.86 12.00 19.94
C GLY A 77 -1.29 11.06 18.81
N CYS A 78 -0.33 10.71 17.93
CA CYS A 78 -0.56 9.75 16.86
C CYS A 78 -0.92 8.39 17.46
N ARG A 79 -2.15 7.89 17.23
CA ARG A 79 -2.61 6.58 17.69
C ARG A 79 -1.94 5.42 16.96
N LEU A 80 -1.11 5.68 15.96
CA LEU A 80 -0.42 4.65 15.20
C LEU A 80 0.55 3.89 16.11
N HIS A 81 0.45 2.57 16.15
CA HIS A 81 1.36 1.70 16.88
C HIS A 81 2.55 1.33 15.98
N PRO A 82 3.76 1.91 16.18
CA PRO A 82 4.87 1.71 15.26
C PRO A 82 5.35 0.25 15.19
N GLY A 83 5.31 -0.47 16.33
CA GLY A 83 5.66 -1.90 16.38
C GLY A 83 4.76 -2.77 15.49
N ALA A 84 3.44 -2.71 15.67
CA ALA A 84 2.48 -3.43 14.82
C ALA A 84 2.59 -3.09 13.33
N LEU A 85 2.94 -1.85 12.98
CA LEU A 85 3.21 -1.48 11.59
C LEU A 85 4.49 -2.14 11.06
N ALA A 86 5.56 -2.18 11.87
CA ALA A 86 6.79 -2.87 11.53
C ALA A 86 6.59 -4.39 11.42
N ASP A 87 5.80 -5.00 12.31
CA ASP A 87 5.46 -6.42 12.25
C ASP A 87 4.66 -6.75 10.98
N CYS A 88 3.74 -5.88 10.58
CA CYS A 88 3.01 -5.99 9.32
C CYS A 88 3.95 -5.87 8.12
N ALA A 89 4.87 -4.90 8.14
CA ALA A 89 5.85 -4.71 7.07
C ALA A 89 6.79 -5.92 6.91
N ALA A 90 7.33 -6.44 8.02
CA ALA A 90 8.19 -7.62 8.02
C ALA A 90 7.45 -8.86 7.49
N TYR A 91 6.20 -9.05 7.92
CA TYR A 91 5.38 -10.15 7.43
C TYR A 91 5.14 -10.08 5.91
N ILE A 92 4.85 -8.89 5.37
CA ILE A 92 4.68 -8.71 3.93
C ILE A 92 6.01 -8.92 3.20
N ASP A 93 7.14 -8.48 3.76
CA ASP A 93 8.47 -8.70 3.16
C ASP A 93 8.76 -10.20 2.96
N ASP A 94 8.44 -11.02 3.96
CA ASP A 94 8.55 -12.48 3.85
C ASP A 94 7.62 -13.03 2.75
N GLU A 95 6.39 -12.52 2.64
CA GLU A 95 5.47 -12.90 1.56
C GLU A 95 5.99 -12.49 0.17
N LEU A 96 6.65 -11.33 0.05
CA LEU A 96 7.26 -10.89 -1.21
C LEU A 96 8.40 -11.83 -1.64
N ARG A 97 9.24 -12.25 -0.69
CA ARG A 97 10.34 -13.20 -0.92
C ARG A 97 9.85 -14.59 -1.30
N ALA A 98 8.69 -15.00 -0.78
CA ALA A 98 8.04 -16.26 -1.14
C ALA A 98 7.42 -16.23 -2.56
N GLY A 99 7.19 -15.04 -3.12
CA GLY A 99 6.73 -14.83 -4.48
C GLY A 99 5.48 -13.95 -4.54
N ALA A 100 5.64 -12.79 -5.18
CA ALA A 100 4.58 -11.85 -5.46
C ALA A 100 4.69 -11.31 -6.89
N ASP A 101 3.53 -11.02 -7.47
CA ASP A 101 3.41 -10.38 -8.77
C ASP A 101 3.23 -8.87 -8.57
N LEU A 102 2.47 -8.43 -7.56
CA LEU A 102 2.26 -7.01 -7.29
C LEU A 102 2.18 -6.75 -5.78
N LEU A 103 2.82 -5.68 -5.31
CA LEU A 103 2.64 -5.14 -3.98
C LEU A 103 1.61 -3.99 -4.02
N ILE A 104 0.55 -4.08 -3.21
CA ILE A 104 -0.41 -2.98 -3.03
C ILE A 104 -0.40 -2.50 -1.57
N LEU A 105 -0.11 -1.22 -1.37
CA LEU A 105 -0.11 -0.57 -0.07
C LEU A 105 -1.16 0.54 -0.01
N ASN A 106 -1.86 0.64 1.10
CA ASN A 106 -2.92 1.63 1.28
C ASN A 106 -2.52 3.06 0.86
N ARG A 107 -1.59 3.68 1.61
CA ARG A 107 -1.23 5.08 1.37
C ARG A 107 0.21 5.37 1.73
N PHE A 108 0.83 6.20 0.90
CA PHE A 108 2.04 6.92 1.23
C PHE A 108 1.64 8.22 1.94
N GLY A 109 2.01 8.35 3.20
CA GLY A 109 1.61 9.47 4.05
C GLY A 109 2.79 10.12 4.75
N ARG A 110 2.50 10.75 5.90
CA ARG A 110 3.50 11.43 6.72
C ARG A 110 4.65 10.50 7.09
N GLY A 111 4.36 9.29 7.56
CA GLY A 111 5.37 8.32 7.98
C GLY A 111 6.38 8.03 6.87
N GLU A 112 5.90 7.69 5.68
CA GLU A 112 6.74 7.36 4.51
C GLU A 112 7.52 8.58 4.00
N SER A 113 6.90 9.77 4.05
CA SER A 113 7.58 11.03 3.69
C SER A 113 8.71 11.39 4.65
N GLU A 114 8.62 10.95 5.91
CA GLU A 114 9.63 11.16 6.97
C GLU A 114 10.62 9.98 7.08
N GLY A 115 10.57 9.01 6.15
CA GLY A 115 11.51 7.89 6.14
C GLY A 115 11.11 6.68 6.99
N ARG A 116 9.82 6.56 7.35
CA ARG A 116 9.27 5.49 8.22
C ARG A 116 8.16 4.72 7.50
N GLY A 117 7.43 3.89 8.24
CA GLY A 117 6.26 3.18 7.72
C GLY A 117 6.65 2.09 6.73
N PHE A 118 5.99 2.06 5.57
CA PHE A 118 6.27 1.03 4.55
C PHE A 118 7.42 1.36 3.60
N ARG A 119 8.20 2.42 3.85
CA ARG A 119 9.26 2.84 2.94
C ARG A 119 10.29 1.74 2.64
N ASP A 120 10.76 1.04 3.67
CA ASP A 120 11.74 -0.04 3.52
C ASP A 120 11.13 -1.24 2.77
N LEU A 121 9.84 -1.52 3.00
CA LEU A 121 9.10 -2.54 2.28
C LEU A 121 8.98 -2.21 0.79
N VAL A 122 8.70 -0.95 0.43
CA VAL A 122 8.66 -0.51 -0.97
C VAL A 122 10.04 -0.67 -1.61
N ALA A 123 11.12 -0.28 -0.92
CA ALA A 123 12.47 -0.45 -1.43
C ALA A 123 12.84 -1.94 -1.65
N SER A 124 12.42 -2.82 -0.73
CA SER A 124 12.59 -4.27 -0.86
C SER A 124 11.85 -4.82 -2.08
N ALA A 125 10.59 -4.43 -2.29
CA ALA A 125 9.81 -4.83 -3.45
C ALA A 125 10.47 -4.42 -4.78
N ILE A 126 10.94 -3.16 -4.87
CA ILE A 126 11.67 -2.67 -6.05
C ILE A 126 12.95 -3.49 -6.30
N THR A 127 13.69 -3.83 -5.23
CA THR A 127 14.89 -4.67 -5.33
C THR A 127 14.58 -6.08 -5.82
N LEU A 128 13.42 -6.62 -5.47
CA LEU A 128 12.91 -7.90 -5.96
C LEU A 128 12.29 -7.83 -7.37
N GLY A 129 12.27 -6.64 -7.99
CA GLY A 129 11.60 -6.40 -9.27
C GLY A 129 10.07 -6.52 -9.21
N VAL A 130 9.48 -6.43 -8.00
CA VAL A 130 8.04 -6.49 -7.79
C VAL A 130 7.47 -5.07 -7.92
N PRO A 131 6.53 -4.82 -8.87
CA PRO A 131 5.87 -3.54 -8.97
C PRO A 131 5.08 -3.18 -7.70
N VAL A 132 4.98 -1.90 -7.41
CA VAL A 132 4.36 -1.35 -6.20
C VAL A 132 3.30 -0.32 -6.57
N LEU A 133 2.09 -0.56 -6.11
CA LEU A 133 0.96 0.37 -6.21
C LEU A 133 0.63 0.92 -4.83
N THR A 134 0.49 2.24 -4.73
CA THR A 134 -0.05 2.89 -3.53
C THR A 134 -0.95 4.07 -3.89
N ALA A 135 -1.39 4.83 -2.88
CA ALA A 135 -2.15 6.05 -3.07
C ALA A 135 -1.52 7.22 -2.33
N VAL A 136 -1.59 8.41 -2.93
CA VAL A 136 -0.97 9.64 -2.40
C VAL A 136 -1.98 10.78 -2.43
N ARG A 137 -2.18 11.42 -1.27
CA ARG A 137 -2.94 12.67 -1.18
C ARG A 137 -2.10 13.86 -1.67
N PRO A 138 -2.72 14.93 -2.21
CA PRO A 138 -2.02 16.14 -2.68
C PRO A 138 -0.96 16.68 -1.71
N ILE A 139 -1.25 16.67 -0.40
CA ILE A 139 -0.34 17.18 0.63
C ILE A 139 0.99 16.40 0.74
N TYR A 140 1.04 15.16 0.25
CA TYR A 140 2.25 14.32 0.25
C TYR A 140 2.83 14.17 -1.16
N ALA A 141 2.38 14.96 -2.14
CA ALA A 141 2.86 14.89 -3.52
C ALA A 141 4.38 15.09 -3.63
N GLU A 142 4.90 16.08 -2.90
CA GLU A 142 6.32 16.39 -2.93
C GLU A 142 7.15 15.29 -2.27
N GLY A 143 6.71 14.77 -1.12
CA GLY A 143 7.36 13.63 -0.46
C GLY A 143 7.38 12.38 -1.35
N TRP A 144 6.29 12.13 -2.08
CA TRP A 144 6.22 11.06 -3.07
C TRP A 144 7.22 11.26 -4.23
N ARG A 145 7.26 12.46 -4.82
CA ARG A 145 8.20 12.81 -5.90
C ARG A 145 9.65 12.64 -5.46
N MET A 146 9.98 13.09 -4.24
CA MET A 146 11.31 12.95 -3.67
C MET A 146 11.67 11.49 -3.37
N PHE A 147 10.68 10.66 -3.03
CA PHE A 147 10.90 9.23 -2.77
C PHE A 147 11.12 8.43 -4.06
N GLY A 148 10.21 8.58 -5.03
CA GLY A 148 10.21 7.77 -6.25
C GLY A 148 11.11 8.30 -7.36
N GLY A 149 11.53 9.57 -7.30
CA GLY A 149 12.33 10.21 -8.35
C GLY A 149 11.70 10.02 -9.73
N ASP A 150 12.53 9.72 -10.73
CA ASP A 150 12.09 9.46 -12.10
C ASP A 150 11.51 8.05 -12.32
N THR A 151 11.51 7.21 -11.27
CA THR A 151 11.02 5.82 -11.35
C THR A 151 9.56 5.66 -10.96
N ALA A 152 9.00 6.66 -10.29
CA ALA A 152 7.59 6.70 -9.90
C ALA A 152 6.73 7.35 -10.99
N CYS A 153 5.55 6.78 -11.21
CA CYS A 153 4.50 7.43 -12.00
C CYS A 153 3.25 7.70 -11.16
N ASP A 154 2.48 8.68 -11.62
CA ASP A 154 1.19 9.04 -11.05
C ASP A 154 0.07 8.47 -11.91
N LEU A 155 -0.92 7.85 -11.26
CA LEU A 155 -2.09 7.27 -11.89
C LEU A 155 -3.36 8.01 -11.44
N PRO A 156 -4.35 8.19 -12.31
CA PRO A 156 -5.67 8.64 -11.88
C PRO A 156 -6.35 7.54 -11.05
N MET A 157 -7.32 7.92 -10.21
CA MET A 157 -8.22 6.97 -9.53
C MET A 157 -9.25 6.38 -10.52
N GLU A 158 -8.75 5.71 -11.56
CA GLU A 158 -9.53 5.09 -12.62
C GLU A 158 -9.14 3.62 -12.75
N ARG A 159 -10.14 2.72 -12.67
CA ARG A 159 -9.89 1.27 -12.65
C ARG A 159 -9.07 0.79 -13.85
N ARG A 160 -9.40 1.28 -15.05
CA ARG A 160 -8.73 0.87 -16.28
C ARG A 160 -7.26 1.26 -16.26
N ALA A 161 -6.95 2.53 -15.96
CA ALA A 161 -5.58 3.02 -15.88
C ALA A 161 -4.72 2.21 -14.89
N VAL A 162 -5.27 1.87 -13.72
CA VAL A 162 -4.55 1.12 -12.69
C VAL A 162 -4.33 -0.34 -13.08
N ILE A 163 -5.35 -1.01 -13.65
CA ILE A 163 -5.22 -2.40 -14.13
C ILE A 163 -4.24 -2.47 -15.30
N ASP A 164 -4.36 -1.57 -16.27
CA ASP A 164 -3.49 -1.54 -17.45
C ASP A 164 -2.02 -1.34 -17.03
N TRP A 165 -1.74 -0.44 -16.09
CA TRP A 165 -0.39 -0.26 -15.53
C TRP A 165 0.12 -1.52 -14.83
N ALA A 166 -0.71 -2.20 -14.03
CA ALA A 166 -0.30 -3.40 -13.31
C ALA A 166 0.08 -4.54 -14.27
N LEU A 167 -0.73 -4.74 -15.31
CA LEU A 167 -0.48 -5.78 -16.32
C LEU A 167 0.76 -5.45 -17.16
N GLN A 168 0.91 -4.22 -17.64
CA GLN A 168 2.11 -3.80 -18.37
C GLN A 168 3.39 -3.93 -17.54
N SER A 169 3.31 -3.66 -16.23
CA SER A 169 4.44 -3.87 -15.32
C SER A 169 4.82 -5.35 -15.21
N GLN A 170 3.84 -6.26 -15.18
CA GLN A 170 4.11 -7.71 -15.20
C GLN A 170 4.74 -8.16 -16.51
N GLU A 171 4.21 -7.69 -17.64
CA GLU A 171 4.74 -8.04 -18.97
C GLU A 171 6.20 -7.58 -19.10
N ALA A 172 6.50 -6.35 -18.70
CA ALA A 172 7.86 -5.81 -18.71
C ALA A 172 8.81 -6.61 -17.80
N ARG A 173 8.34 -7.05 -16.63
CA ARG A 173 9.10 -7.89 -15.71
C ARG A 173 9.38 -9.28 -16.28
N ASN A 174 8.40 -9.90 -16.93
CA ASN A 174 8.54 -11.24 -17.52
C ASN A 174 9.44 -11.25 -18.76
N ALA A 175 9.64 -10.09 -19.40
CA ALA A 175 10.47 -9.92 -20.59
C ALA A 175 11.93 -9.54 -20.28
N ALA A 176 12.27 -9.25 -19.01
CA ALA A 176 13.60 -8.86 -18.54
C ALA A 176 14.40 -10.07 -18.04
#